data_AF-A0A8C0VMJ7-F1
#
_entry.id   AF-A0A8C0VMJ7-F1
#
_cell.length_a   1.000
_cell.length_b   1.000
_cell.length_c   1.000
_cell.angle_alpha   90.00
_cell.angle_beta   90.00
_cell.angle_gamma   90.00
#
_symmetry.space_group_name_H-M   'P 1'
#
loop_
_entity.id
_entity.type
_entity.pdbx_description
1 polymer ?
#
loop_
_entity_poly.entity_id
_entity_poly.type
_entity_poly.pdbx_seq_one_letter_code
_entity_poly.pdbx_strand_id
1 'polypeptide(L)'
;YGVSSCEGCKGFFRRSIQKNMVYTCHRERNCQIDKVTRNRCQFCRLQKCFQVGMSKEAVQNDRNKRKKEVKEDLGGDELSPELAELVRRVSRAHQETFPSLGQLGKYTTNSSADHRVQLDLGLWDKFSELATKCIIKIVEFAKRLPGFTGLSMADQITLLKAACLDILMLRICTRYTPEQDTMTFSDGLTLTRTQMHNAGFGPLTDLVFAFAGQLLPLQLDDTETGLLSAICLICGDRMELEQPRHVERLQEPLLEALRVYARRRRPRQPQRFPRMLLKITDLRGISTKGEEPPDPWEPSKPQQSHQDSRTPKHPYSFWLCSRLSGEIQGFESAEAFAGF
;
A
#
# COMPACT_ATOMS: atom_id res chain seq x y z
N TYR A 1 -12.04 20.49 34.60
CA TYR A 1 -11.04 19.85 33.71
C TYR A 1 -9.74 20.65 33.73
N GLY A 2 -9.10 20.83 34.89
CA GLY A 2 -7.83 21.57 35.01
C GLY A 2 -7.95 23.09 35.25
N VAL A 3 -9.14 23.69 35.14
CA VAL A 3 -9.36 25.15 35.31
C VAL A 3 -10.71 25.44 35.99
N SER A 4 -10.80 26.59 36.65
CA SER A 4 -12.07 27.10 37.20
C SER A 4 -13.05 27.42 36.06
N SER A 5 -14.27 26.88 36.11
CA SER A 5 -15.28 27.07 35.07
C SER A 5 -16.70 26.89 35.60
N CYS A 6 -17.67 27.56 34.97
CA CYS A 6 -19.09 27.34 35.27
C CYS A 6 -19.56 25.95 34.78
N GLU A 7 -20.62 25.42 35.41
CA GLU A 7 -21.19 24.11 35.06
C GLU A 7 -21.62 24.01 33.59
N GLY A 8 -22.09 25.12 33.00
CA GLY A 8 -22.44 25.16 31.58
C GLY A 8 -21.26 24.89 30.64
N CYS A 9 -20.08 25.45 30.92
CA CYS A 9 -18.87 25.24 30.11
C CYS A 9 -18.20 23.89 30.42
N LYS A 10 -18.25 23.45 31.68
CA LYS A 10 -17.83 22.10 32.08
C LYS A 10 -18.64 21.03 31.34
N GLY A 11 -19.96 21.11 31.37
CA GLY A 11 -20.83 20.16 30.65
C GLY A 11 -20.67 20.20 29.13
N PHE A 12 -20.49 21.40 28.56
CA PHE A 12 -20.20 21.57 27.13
C PHE A 12 -18.88 20.89 26.75
N PHE A 13 -17.78 21.21 27.43
CA PHE A 13 -16.47 20.63 27.17
C PHE A 13 -16.48 19.11 27.29
N ARG A 14 -17.11 18.56 28.34
CA ARG A 14 -17.29 17.12 28.51
C ARG A 14 -17.90 16.48 27.26
N ARG A 15 -19.08 16.94 26.83
CA ARG A 15 -19.78 16.34 25.68
C ARG A 15 -18.99 16.49 24.38
N SER A 16 -18.34 17.64 24.17
CA SER A 16 -17.54 17.89 22.98
C SER A 16 -16.34 16.95 22.89
N ILE A 17 -15.66 16.68 24.01
CA ILE A 17 -14.53 15.75 24.07
C ILE A 17 -15.00 14.29 23.95
N GLN A 18 -16.01 13.88 24.73
CA GLN A 18 -16.46 12.48 24.76
C GLN A 18 -16.99 11.99 23.40
N LYS A 19 -17.62 12.89 22.63
CA LYS A 19 -18.18 12.57 21.30
C LYS A 19 -17.25 12.97 20.14
N ASN A 20 -16.01 13.42 20.41
CA ASN A 20 -15.09 13.94 19.40
C ASN A 20 -15.75 14.95 18.43
N MET A 21 -16.51 15.90 18.98
CA MET A 21 -17.25 16.87 18.18
C MET A 21 -16.31 17.83 17.45
N VAL A 22 -16.57 18.03 16.16
CA VAL A 22 -15.93 19.07 15.34
C VAL A 22 -16.97 20.14 15.06
N TYR A 23 -16.66 21.39 15.41
CA TYR A 23 -17.54 22.54 15.18
C TYR A 23 -16.93 23.47 14.14
N THR A 24 -17.78 24.24 13.46
CA THR A 24 -17.37 25.27 12.49
C THR A 24 -17.84 26.64 12.96
N CYS A 25 -16.99 27.67 12.78
CA CYS A 25 -17.40 29.05 12.96
C CYS A 25 -17.85 29.63 11.62
N HIS A 26 -19.01 30.29 11.58
CA HIS A 26 -19.55 30.97 10.39
C HIS A 26 -19.25 32.48 10.37
N ARG A 27 -18.24 32.91 11.14
CA ARG A 27 -17.72 34.28 11.20
C ARG A 27 -16.19 34.20 11.13
N GLU A 28 -15.48 35.11 11.78
CA GLU A 28 -14.01 35.22 11.74
C GLU A 28 -13.29 34.43 12.85
N ARG A 29 -13.92 33.39 13.43
CA ARG A 29 -13.32 32.56 14.51
C ARG A 29 -12.88 33.35 15.76
N ASN A 30 -13.47 34.53 15.99
CA ASN A 30 -13.17 35.46 17.08
C ASN A 30 -14.41 35.83 17.92
N CYS A 31 -15.47 35.00 17.89
CA CYS A 31 -16.71 35.30 18.59
C CYS A 31 -16.49 35.45 20.11
N GLN A 32 -16.96 36.56 20.67
CA GLN A 32 -16.94 36.79 22.12
C GLN A 32 -17.81 35.76 22.85
N ILE A 33 -17.28 35.24 23.96
CA ILE A 33 -17.92 34.21 24.79
C ILE A 33 -18.11 34.77 26.21
N ASP A 34 -19.33 35.19 26.50
CA ASP A 34 -19.79 35.67 27.81
C ASP A 34 -21.03 34.87 28.30
N LYS A 35 -21.64 35.28 29.43
CA LYS A 35 -22.78 34.58 30.04
C LYS A 35 -24.00 34.47 29.10
N VAL A 36 -24.22 35.45 28.24
CA VAL A 36 -25.37 35.56 27.33
C VAL A 36 -25.03 34.95 25.95
N THR A 37 -23.82 35.20 25.45
CA THR A 37 -23.42 34.88 24.08
C THR A 37 -22.77 33.50 23.91
N ARG A 38 -22.40 32.81 25.00
CA ARG A 38 -21.67 31.53 24.96
C ARG A 38 -22.29 30.41 24.12
N ASN A 39 -23.59 30.47 23.80
CA ASN A 39 -24.24 29.46 22.95
C ASN A 39 -24.25 29.81 21.45
N ARG A 40 -23.89 31.04 21.07
CA ARG A 40 -23.96 31.52 19.68
C ARG A 40 -22.96 30.85 18.73
N CYS A 41 -21.80 30.44 19.25
CA CYS A 41 -20.77 29.77 18.43
C CYS A 41 -20.06 28.68 19.25
N GLN A 42 -20.33 27.42 18.89
CA GLN A 42 -19.76 26.26 19.58
C GLN A 42 -18.25 26.11 19.30
N PHE A 43 -17.79 26.47 18.09
CA PHE A 43 -16.37 26.47 17.74
C PHE A 43 -15.56 27.41 18.65
N CYS A 44 -15.91 28.70 18.68
CA CYS A 44 -15.17 29.69 19.49
C CYS A 44 -15.29 29.39 20.99
N ARG A 45 -16.41 28.80 21.43
CA ARG A 45 -16.57 28.36 22.82
C ARG A 45 -15.62 27.21 23.16
N LEU A 46 -15.51 26.19 22.31
CA LEU A 46 -14.61 25.06 22.54
C LEU A 46 -13.15 25.48 22.46
N GLN A 47 -12.81 26.34 21.50
CA GLN A 47 -11.49 26.93 21.37
C GLN A 47 -11.11 27.73 22.62
N LYS A 48 -12.02 28.56 23.16
CA LYS A 48 -11.79 29.29 24.40
C LYS A 48 -11.55 28.35 25.58
N CYS A 49 -12.27 27.22 25.67
CA CYS A 49 -12.02 26.21 26.72
C CYS A 49 -10.58 25.68 26.68
N PHE A 50 -10.05 25.38 25.49
CA PHE A 50 -8.65 24.96 25.35
C PHE A 50 -7.67 26.10 25.66
N GLN A 51 -7.94 27.32 25.16
CA GLN A 51 -7.08 28.48 25.40
C GLN A 51 -6.92 28.82 26.88
N VAL A 52 -7.98 28.65 27.68
CA VAL A 52 -7.90 28.89 29.13
C VAL A 52 -7.28 27.72 29.90
N GLY A 53 -7.00 26.59 29.24
CA GLY A 53 -6.30 25.43 29.82
C GLY A 53 -7.19 24.24 30.20
N MET A 54 -8.40 24.09 29.66
CA MET A 54 -9.17 22.86 29.90
C MET A 54 -8.47 21.64 29.28
N SER A 55 -8.09 20.67 30.12
CA SER A 55 -7.44 19.42 29.69
C SER A 55 -8.46 18.43 29.13
N LYS A 56 -8.20 17.96 27.90
CA LYS A 56 -8.99 16.92 27.22
C LYS A 56 -8.88 15.58 27.94
N GLU A 57 -7.70 15.31 28.48
CA GLU A 57 -7.31 14.08 29.16
C GLU A 57 -8.05 13.91 30.49
N ALA A 58 -8.45 15.02 31.13
CA ALA A 58 -9.23 15.01 32.37
C ALA A 58 -10.70 14.62 32.18
N VAL A 59 -11.18 14.39 30.95
CA VAL A 59 -12.57 14.00 30.65
C VAL A 59 -12.70 12.48 30.65
N GLN A 60 -13.03 11.91 31.82
CA GLN A 60 -13.31 10.49 31.99
C GLN A 60 -14.66 10.09 31.34
N ASN A 61 -14.71 8.92 30.71
CA ASN A 61 -15.91 8.35 30.08
C ASN A 61 -16.60 7.38 31.04
N ASP A 62 -17.56 7.85 31.85
CA ASP A 62 -18.25 6.98 32.82
C ASP A 62 -19.76 6.85 32.57
N ARG A 63 -20.18 5.64 32.16
CA ARG A 63 -20.90 4.64 33.01
C ARG A 63 -21.35 3.38 32.22
N ASN A 64 -20.54 2.33 32.37
CA ASN A 64 -20.80 0.89 32.61
C ASN A 64 -21.97 0.13 31.94
N LYS A 65 -21.59 -0.87 31.11
CA LYS A 65 -22.07 -2.25 31.24
C LYS A 65 -20.85 -3.16 31.48
N ARG A 66 -20.87 -3.87 32.61
CA ARG A 66 -19.91 -4.86 33.13
C ARG A 66 -18.77 -5.25 32.18
N LYS A 67 -17.66 -4.50 32.24
CA LYS A 67 -16.35 -5.03 31.89
C LYS A 67 -15.80 -5.69 33.14
N LYS A 68 -15.65 -7.02 33.10
CA LYS A 68 -14.52 -7.74 33.72
C LYS A 68 -13.35 -6.76 33.79
N GLU A 69 -12.68 -6.63 34.93
CA GLU A 69 -11.42 -5.89 35.07
C GLU A 69 -10.65 -5.92 33.74
N VAL A 70 -10.76 -4.85 32.95
CA VAL A 70 -9.87 -4.69 31.81
C VAL A 70 -8.64 -4.13 32.48
N LYS A 71 -7.85 -5.07 33.03
CA LYS A 71 -6.39 -5.07 32.87
C LYS A 71 -6.11 -4.22 31.64
N GLU A 72 -5.32 -3.15 31.76
CA GLU A 72 -4.63 -2.68 30.57
C GLU A 72 -4.15 -3.94 29.86
N ASP A 73 -4.71 -4.21 28.69
CA ASP A 73 -4.37 -5.39 27.94
C ASP A 73 -3.01 -5.13 27.31
N LEU A 74 -2.00 -5.05 28.18
CA LEU A 74 -0.65 -5.54 27.98
C LEU A 74 -0.71 -7.09 28.01
N GLY A 75 -1.68 -7.67 27.31
CA GLY A 75 -2.11 -9.07 27.44
C GLY A 75 -2.60 -9.65 26.10
N GLY A 76 -1.84 -9.37 25.04
CA GLY A 76 -1.92 -10.12 23.79
C GLY A 76 -0.73 -9.90 22.87
N ASP A 77 0.38 -9.37 23.39
CA ASP A 77 1.58 -9.11 22.58
C ASP A 77 2.48 -10.35 22.49
N GLU A 78 1.99 -11.53 22.90
CA GLU A 78 2.54 -12.83 22.52
C GLU A 78 1.96 -13.24 21.17
N LEU A 79 2.79 -13.25 20.11
CA LEU A 79 2.49 -13.97 18.88
C LEU A 79 2.16 -15.39 19.30
N SER A 80 0.92 -15.83 19.10
CA SER A 80 0.60 -17.25 19.12
C SER A 80 1.67 -17.99 18.30
N PRO A 81 2.15 -19.17 18.73
CA PRO A 81 3.11 -19.95 17.95
C PRO A 81 2.69 -20.11 16.48
N GLU A 82 1.38 -20.23 16.23
CA GLU A 82 0.78 -20.31 14.89
C GLU A 82 0.98 -19.01 14.10
N LEU A 83 0.76 -17.86 14.73
CA LEU A 83 0.90 -16.55 14.10
C LEU A 83 2.38 -16.20 13.85
N ALA A 84 3.27 -16.58 14.77
CA ALA A 84 4.72 -16.45 14.58
C ALA A 84 5.20 -17.30 13.39
N GLU A 85 4.70 -18.53 13.28
CA GLU A 85 5.02 -19.41 12.15
C GLU A 85 4.48 -18.85 10.83
N LEU A 86 3.27 -18.27 10.82
CA LEU A 86 2.72 -17.57 9.65
C LEU A 86 3.63 -16.42 9.20
N VAL A 87 4.01 -15.53 10.13
CA VAL A 87 4.94 -14.42 9.85
C VAL A 87 6.25 -14.94 9.25
N ARG A 88 6.82 -16.00 9.84
CA ARG A 88 8.07 -16.60 9.37
C ARG A 88 7.93 -17.18 7.97
N ARG A 89 6.86 -17.91 7.69
CA ARG A 89 6.58 -18.50 6.36
C ARG A 89 6.43 -17.42 5.30
N VAL A 90 5.64 -16.38 5.56
CA VAL A 90 5.43 -15.27 4.62
C VAL A 90 6.74 -14.51 4.38
N SER A 91 7.49 -14.21 5.43
CA SER A 91 8.79 -13.53 5.34
C SER A 91 9.77 -14.33 4.49
N ARG A 92 9.87 -15.65 4.73
CA ARG A 92 10.74 -16.54 3.96
C ARG A 92 10.31 -16.62 2.49
N ALA A 93 9.02 -16.81 2.24
CA ALA A 93 8.48 -16.84 0.88
C ALA A 93 8.79 -15.55 0.11
N HIS A 94 8.67 -14.38 0.77
CA HIS A 94 9.02 -13.11 0.17
C HIS A 94 10.51 -13.02 -0.16
N GLN A 95 11.40 -13.31 0.80
CA GLN A 95 12.85 -13.22 0.61
C GLN A 95 13.38 -14.18 -0.46
N GLU A 96 12.86 -15.41 -0.53
CA GLU A 96 13.27 -16.40 -1.54
C GLU A 96 12.81 -16.03 -2.96
N THR A 97 11.72 -15.28 -3.09
CA THR A 97 11.15 -14.87 -4.39
C THR A 97 11.49 -13.43 -4.78
N PHE A 98 12.06 -12.66 -3.86
CA PHE A 98 12.41 -11.28 -4.04
C PHE A 98 13.63 -10.93 -3.17
N PRO A 99 14.86 -11.04 -3.69
CA PRO A 99 16.07 -10.76 -2.91
C PRO A 99 16.10 -9.30 -2.45
N SER A 100 16.69 -9.05 -1.29
CA SER A 100 16.79 -7.69 -0.75
C SER A 100 17.77 -6.83 -1.57
N LEU A 101 17.57 -5.51 -1.57
CA LEU A 101 18.39 -4.58 -2.36
C LEU A 101 19.90 -4.69 -2.05
N GLY A 102 20.27 -5.01 -0.81
CA GLY A 102 21.66 -5.13 -0.38
C GLY A 102 22.37 -6.40 -0.86
N GLN A 103 21.63 -7.40 -1.34
CA GLN A 103 22.18 -8.68 -1.82
C GLN A 103 22.45 -8.66 -3.34
N LEU A 104 22.06 -7.60 -4.05
CA LEU A 104 22.14 -7.52 -5.50
C LEU A 104 23.49 -6.98 -5.96
N GLY A 105 24.10 -7.66 -6.94
CA GLY A 105 25.22 -7.12 -7.70
C GLY A 105 24.73 -6.02 -8.64
N LYS A 106 24.69 -4.77 -8.16
CA LYS A 106 24.13 -3.65 -8.90
C LYS A 106 24.99 -3.28 -10.11
N TYR A 107 24.36 -3.05 -11.24
CA TYR A 107 24.99 -2.52 -12.45
C TYR A 107 24.10 -1.47 -13.11
N THR A 108 24.69 -0.56 -13.87
CA THR A 108 23.98 0.50 -14.58
C THR A 108 24.09 0.33 -16.10
N THR A 109 23.27 1.07 -16.83
CA THR A 109 23.34 1.19 -18.29
C THR A 109 23.34 2.66 -18.67
N ASN A 110 23.99 3.01 -19.77
CA ASN A 110 24.03 4.39 -20.27
C ASN A 110 22.93 4.66 -21.30
N SER A 111 22.09 3.66 -21.63
CA SER A 111 21.01 3.82 -22.63
C SER A 111 20.00 4.88 -22.20
N SER A 112 19.74 5.83 -23.09
CA SER A 112 18.71 6.88 -22.96
C SER A 112 18.62 7.52 -21.56
N ALA A 113 19.76 7.86 -20.97
CA ALA A 113 19.83 8.38 -19.60
C ALA A 113 19.60 9.90 -19.51
N ASP A 114 19.93 10.65 -20.57
CA ASP A 114 20.05 12.12 -20.50
C ASP A 114 18.72 12.86 -20.52
N HIS A 115 17.74 12.38 -21.31
CA HIS A 115 16.45 13.03 -21.46
C HIS A 115 15.31 12.01 -21.64
N ARG A 116 14.09 12.41 -21.31
CA ARG A 116 12.90 11.57 -21.49
C ARG A 116 12.57 11.47 -22.98
N VAL A 117 12.44 10.25 -23.47
CA VAL A 117 11.92 9.89 -24.80
C VAL A 117 10.62 9.11 -24.64
N GLN A 118 9.86 8.93 -25.72
CA GLN A 118 8.58 8.22 -25.66
C GLN A 118 8.77 6.76 -25.25
N LEU A 119 9.74 6.06 -25.85
CA LEU A 119 10.11 4.69 -25.52
C LEU A 119 11.51 4.38 -26.07
N ASP A 120 12.37 3.78 -25.26
CA ASP A 120 13.61 3.14 -25.68
C ASP A 120 13.33 1.63 -25.82
N LEU A 121 13.38 1.11 -27.05
CA LEU A 121 13.05 -0.29 -27.33
C LEU A 121 14.01 -1.27 -26.62
N GLY A 122 15.30 -0.93 -26.50
CA GLY A 122 16.26 -1.81 -25.83
C GLY A 122 16.06 -1.86 -24.31
N LEU A 123 15.70 -0.73 -23.70
CA LEU A 123 15.31 -0.69 -22.29
C LEU A 123 13.96 -1.38 -22.07
N TRP A 124 13.01 -1.21 -22.98
CA TRP A 124 11.72 -1.89 -22.95
C TRP A 124 11.87 -3.41 -23.01
N ASP A 125 12.70 -3.94 -23.92
CA ASP A 125 12.92 -5.39 -24.05
C ASP A 125 13.49 -5.98 -22.76
N LYS A 126 14.50 -5.31 -22.16
CA LYS A 126 15.06 -5.72 -20.86
C LYS A 126 14.02 -5.64 -19.75
N PHE A 127 13.27 -4.54 -19.68
CA PHE A 127 12.23 -4.36 -18.68
C PHE A 127 11.15 -5.44 -18.79
N SER A 128 10.68 -5.72 -20.01
CA SER A 128 9.68 -6.75 -20.32
C SER A 128 10.14 -8.15 -19.87
N GLU A 129 11.40 -8.50 -20.15
CA GLU A 129 12.00 -9.75 -19.69
C GLU A 129 12.05 -9.82 -18.14
N LEU A 130 12.49 -8.75 -17.49
CA LEU A 130 12.59 -8.67 -16.03
C LEU A 130 11.21 -8.70 -15.35
N ALA A 131 10.22 -8.03 -15.93
CA ALA A 131 8.84 -8.04 -15.47
C ALA A 131 8.27 -9.47 -15.55
N THR A 132 8.49 -10.17 -16.66
CA THR A 132 8.06 -11.58 -16.83
C THR A 132 8.67 -12.48 -15.75
N LYS A 133 9.99 -12.38 -15.53
CA LYS A 133 10.66 -13.12 -14.45
C LYS A 133 10.08 -12.77 -13.07
N CYS A 134 9.76 -11.49 -12.82
CA CYS A 134 9.18 -11.06 -11.56
C CYS A 134 7.75 -11.60 -11.36
N ILE A 135 6.94 -11.67 -12.42
CA ILE A 135 5.60 -12.27 -12.39
C ILE A 135 5.68 -13.75 -12.00
N ILE A 136 6.58 -14.52 -12.60
CA ILE A 136 6.82 -15.92 -12.23
C ILE A 136 7.16 -16.02 -10.73
N LYS A 137 8.01 -15.11 -10.24
CA LYS A 137 8.34 -15.02 -8.81
C LYS A 137 7.17 -14.61 -7.90
N ILE A 138 6.18 -13.88 -8.41
CA ILE A 138 4.95 -13.56 -7.67
C ILE A 138 4.04 -14.78 -7.58
N VAL A 139 3.91 -15.57 -8.65
CA VAL A 139 3.17 -16.85 -8.62
C VAL A 139 3.85 -17.83 -7.66
N GLU A 140 5.17 -17.95 -7.73
CA GLU A 140 5.97 -18.73 -6.78
C GLU A 140 5.80 -18.26 -5.32
N PHE A 141 5.66 -16.96 -5.09
CA PHE A 141 5.39 -16.39 -3.78
C PHE A 141 4.00 -16.80 -3.29
N ALA A 142 2.99 -16.65 -4.13
CA ALA A 142 1.61 -17.03 -3.86
C ALA A 142 1.48 -18.50 -3.45
N LYS A 143 2.09 -19.41 -4.21
CA LYS A 143 2.11 -20.86 -3.93
C LYS A 143 2.75 -21.22 -2.57
N ARG A 144 3.66 -20.38 -2.06
CA ARG A 144 4.30 -20.57 -0.75
C ARG A 144 3.49 -20.00 0.41
N LEU A 145 2.43 -19.23 0.15
CA LEU A 145 1.59 -18.69 1.20
C LEU A 145 0.72 -19.80 1.81
N PRO A 146 0.62 -19.88 3.15
CA PRO A 146 -0.25 -20.87 3.80
C PRO A 146 -1.70 -20.73 3.32
N GLY A 147 -2.27 -21.84 2.84
CA GLY A 147 -3.67 -21.95 2.41
C GLY A 147 -3.97 -21.47 0.98
N PHE A 148 -3.05 -20.82 0.28
CA PHE A 148 -3.31 -20.33 -1.09
C PHE A 148 -3.56 -21.47 -2.09
N THR A 149 -2.73 -22.51 -2.07
CA THR A 149 -2.88 -23.68 -2.96
C THR A 149 -4.10 -24.54 -2.63
N GLY A 150 -4.78 -24.28 -1.51
CA GLY A 150 -6.04 -24.93 -1.15
C GLY A 150 -7.28 -24.25 -1.75
N LEU A 151 -7.13 -23.07 -2.36
CA LEU A 151 -8.20 -22.38 -3.08
C LEU A 151 -8.46 -23.04 -4.44
N SER A 152 -9.65 -22.81 -5.02
CA SER A 152 -9.93 -23.29 -6.38
C SER A 152 -8.98 -22.64 -7.39
N MET A 153 -8.68 -23.33 -8.48
CA MET A 153 -7.82 -22.78 -9.53
C MET A 153 -8.38 -21.47 -10.08
N ALA A 154 -9.70 -21.38 -10.27
CA ALA A 154 -10.37 -20.15 -10.69
C ALA A 154 -10.13 -18.99 -9.70
N ASP A 155 -10.26 -19.24 -8.39
CA ASP A 155 -9.99 -18.22 -7.38
C ASP A 155 -8.51 -17.83 -7.33
N GLN A 156 -7.58 -18.79 -7.42
CA GLN A 156 -6.14 -18.50 -7.47
C GLN A 156 -5.78 -17.60 -8.65
N ILE A 157 -6.33 -17.88 -9.83
CA ILE A 157 -6.14 -17.10 -11.06
C ILE A 157 -6.70 -15.69 -10.89
N THR A 158 -7.92 -15.58 -10.36
CA THR A 158 -8.60 -14.30 -10.14
C THR A 158 -7.81 -13.41 -9.19
N LEU A 159 -7.34 -13.97 -8.07
CA LEU A 159 -6.52 -13.25 -7.09
C LEU A 159 -5.19 -12.79 -7.69
N LEU A 160 -4.49 -13.66 -8.43
CA LEU A 160 -3.22 -13.32 -9.06
C LEU A 160 -3.38 -12.22 -10.11
N LYS A 161 -4.38 -12.35 -11.00
CA LYS A 161 -4.67 -11.34 -12.03
C LYS A 161 -4.93 -9.97 -11.39
N ALA A 162 -5.71 -9.93 -10.32
CA ALA A 162 -6.13 -8.68 -9.71
C ALA A 162 -5.08 -8.01 -8.80
N ALA A 163 -4.07 -8.75 -8.32
CA ALA A 163 -3.07 -8.25 -7.37
C ALA A 163 -1.65 -8.18 -7.93
N CYS A 164 -1.36 -8.76 -9.09
CA CYS A 164 0.01 -8.87 -9.57
C CYS A 164 0.65 -7.49 -9.79
N LEU A 165 -0.07 -6.55 -10.40
CA LEU A 165 0.43 -5.20 -10.63
C LEU A 165 0.72 -4.47 -9.30
N ASP A 166 -0.18 -4.59 -8.32
CA ASP A 166 0.02 -4.05 -6.97
C ASP A 166 1.33 -4.59 -6.37
N ILE A 167 1.55 -5.91 -6.44
CA ILE A 167 2.73 -6.55 -5.87
C ILE A 167 4.01 -6.15 -6.62
N LEU A 168 3.97 -6.04 -7.95
CA LEU A 168 5.09 -5.54 -8.75
C LEU A 168 5.47 -4.11 -8.36
N MET A 169 4.46 -3.23 -8.24
CA MET A 169 4.66 -1.83 -7.88
C MET A 169 5.18 -1.68 -6.45
N LEU A 170 4.62 -2.43 -5.49
CA LEU A 170 5.13 -2.45 -4.12
C LEU A 170 6.59 -2.92 -4.07
N ARG A 171 6.91 -4.02 -4.76
CA ARG A 171 8.27 -4.59 -4.81
C ARG A 171 9.28 -3.63 -5.43
N ILE A 172 8.97 -3.00 -6.57
CA ILE A 172 9.93 -2.06 -7.19
C ILE A 172 10.11 -0.80 -6.34
N CYS A 173 9.07 -0.34 -5.65
CA CYS A 173 9.15 0.83 -4.77
C CYS A 173 10.01 0.57 -3.51
N THR A 174 10.09 -0.66 -3.01
CA THR A 174 11.05 -1.01 -1.93
C THR A 174 12.49 -1.13 -2.43
N ARG A 175 12.74 -1.02 -3.75
CA ARG A 175 14.07 -0.98 -4.37
C ARG A 175 14.53 0.43 -4.74
N TYR A 176 13.82 1.45 -4.26
CA TYR A 176 14.16 2.85 -4.49
C TYR A 176 15.36 3.28 -3.63
N THR A 177 16.34 3.90 -4.27
CA THR A 177 17.52 4.48 -3.59
C THR A 177 17.42 6.01 -3.69
N PRO A 178 17.08 6.72 -2.60
CA PRO A 178 16.78 8.15 -2.63
C PRO A 178 17.94 9.04 -3.04
N GLU A 179 19.17 8.66 -2.69
CA GLU A 179 20.37 9.47 -2.91
C GLU A 179 20.70 9.60 -4.40
N GLN A 180 20.33 8.61 -5.21
CA GLN A 180 20.58 8.59 -6.65
C GLN A 180 19.29 8.74 -7.49
N ASP A 181 18.12 8.80 -6.87
CA ASP A 181 16.81 8.79 -7.54
C ASP A 181 16.68 7.62 -8.54
N THR A 182 17.06 6.42 -8.09
CA THR A 182 17.13 5.20 -8.92
C THR A 182 16.32 4.06 -8.32
N MET A 183 15.86 3.13 -9.17
CA MET A 183 15.27 1.85 -8.77
C MET A 183 16.08 0.69 -9.32
N THR A 184 16.24 -0.38 -8.53
CA THR A 184 17.04 -1.56 -8.89
C THR A 184 16.16 -2.81 -9.08
N PHE A 185 16.23 -3.41 -10.27
CA PHE A 185 15.56 -4.66 -10.62
C PHE A 185 16.27 -5.88 -10.03
N SER A 186 15.60 -7.03 -10.05
CA SER A 186 16.07 -8.25 -9.38
C SER A 186 17.34 -8.88 -9.98
N ASP A 187 17.73 -8.51 -11.20
CA ASP A 187 19.00 -8.91 -11.80
C ASP A 187 20.16 -7.96 -11.44
N GLY A 188 19.88 -6.87 -10.73
CA GLY A 188 20.86 -5.83 -10.40
C GLY A 188 20.83 -4.60 -11.30
N LEU A 189 20.04 -4.60 -12.40
CA LEU A 189 19.91 -3.45 -13.27
C LEU A 189 19.35 -2.26 -12.48
N THR A 190 20.11 -1.17 -12.43
CA THR A 190 19.72 0.05 -11.73
C THR A 190 19.44 1.14 -12.74
N LEU A 191 18.20 1.65 -12.74
CA LEU A 191 17.72 2.67 -13.66
C LEU A 191 17.39 3.96 -12.93
N THR A 192 17.76 5.09 -13.52
CA THR A 192 17.34 6.41 -13.06
C THR A 192 15.85 6.64 -13.35
N ARG A 193 15.24 7.66 -12.74
CA ARG A 193 13.88 8.11 -13.08
C ARG A 193 13.67 8.31 -14.59
N THR A 194 14.62 8.94 -15.28
CA THR A 194 14.55 9.15 -16.73
C THR A 194 14.54 7.83 -17.49
N GLN A 195 15.40 6.89 -17.09
CA GLN A 195 15.46 5.57 -17.73
C GLN A 195 14.23 4.71 -17.43
N MET A 196 13.65 4.82 -16.23
CA MET A 196 12.37 4.15 -15.91
C MET A 196 11.24 4.66 -16.81
N HIS A 197 11.17 5.98 -17.04
CA HIS A 197 10.24 6.57 -18.00
C HIS A 197 10.45 6.01 -19.40
N ASN A 198 11.70 5.98 -19.87
CA ASN A 198 12.07 5.56 -21.22
C ASN A 198 11.96 4.05 -21.44
N ALA A 199 12.14 3.25 -20.39
CA ALA A 199 11.83 1.82 -20.37
C ALA A 199 10.32 1.59 -20.54
N GLY A 200 9.52 2.64 -20.39
CA GLY A 200 8.14 2.76 -20.88
C GLY A 200 7.13 3.07 -19.77
N PHE A 201 7.52 3.19 -18.50
CA PHE A 201 6.59 3.61 -17.44
C PHE A 201 5.89 4.93 -17.80
N GLY A 202 6.54 5.78 -18.60
CA GLY A 202 5.92 6.99 -19.15
C GLY A 202 5.38 7.87 -18.03
N PRO A 203 4.11 8.35 -18.12
CA PRO A 203 3.48 9.16 -17.08
C PRO A 203 3.40 8.50 -15.69
N LEU A 204 3.37 7.16 -15.60
CA LEU A 204 3.32 6.45 -14.31
C LEU A 204 4.60 6.64 -13.50
N THR A 205 5.72 6.93 -14.16
CA THR A 205 7.03 7.09 -13.51
C THR A 205 6.95 8.02 -12.32
N ASP A 206 6.33 9.19 -12.48
CA ASP A 206 6.30 10.20 -11.44
C ASP A 206 5.42 9.77 -10.25
N LEU A 207 4.33 9.02 -10.51
CA LEU A 207 3.48 8.45 -9.47
C LEU A 207 4.20 7.33 -8.69
N VAL A 208 4.88 6.42 -9.40
CA VAL A 208 5.60 5.29 -8.80
C VAL A 208 6.74 5.80 -7.91
N PHE A 209 7.53 6.76 -8.39
CA PHE A 209 8.59 7.36 -7.57
C PHE A 209 8.04 8.19 -6.41
N ALA A 210 6.93 8.92 -6.59
CA ALA A 210 6.29 9.62 -5.49
C ALA A 210 5.81 8.65 -4.40
N PHE A 211 5.23 7.51 -4.80
CA PHE A 211 4.82 6.46 -3.88
C PHE A 211 6.02 5.83 -3.16
N ALA A 212 7.10 5.53 -3.87
CA ALA A 212 8.34 5.06 -3.26
C ALA A 212 8.87 6.05 -2.18
N GLY A 213 8.83 7.35 -2.48
CA GLY A 213 9.16 8.40 -1.50
C GLY A 213 8.25 8.37 -0.26
N GLN A 214 6.96 8.07 -0.42
CA GLN A 214 6.01 7.93 0.69
C GLN A 214 6.24 6.66 1.53
N LEU A 215 6.90 5.63 0.99
CA LEU A 215 7.27 4.42 1.74
C LEU A 215 8.51 4.62 2.61
N LEU A 216 9.42 5.55 2.27
CA LEU A 216 10.66 5.78 3.02
C LEU A 216 10.44 6.06 4.52
N PRO A 217 9.51 6.94 4.95
CA PRO A 217 9.27 7.18 6.37
C PRO A 217 8.69 5.96 7.10
N LEU A 218 8.11 5.01 6.37
CA LEU A 218 7.64 3.77 6.95
C LEU A 218 8.83 2.84 7.25
N GLN A 219 9.95 2.88 6.55
CA GLN A 219 11.09 1.96 6.81
C GLN A 219 10.63 0.49 6.89
N LEU A 220 9.86 0.07 5.88
CA LEU A 220 9.37 -1.30 5.78
C LEU A 220 10.57 -2.27 5.75
N ASP A 221 10.49 -3.35 6.51
CA ASP A 221 11.39 -4.49 6.31
C ASP A 221 10.78 -5.52 5.35
N ASP A 222 11.56 -6.56 5.04
CA ASP A 222 11.13 -7.64 4.16
C ASP A 222 9.88 -8.36 4.68
N THR A 223 9.74 -8.46 6.01
CA THR A 223 8.60 -9.13 6.63
C THR A 223 7.32 -8.30 6.48
N GLU A 224 7.36 -7.00 6.79
CA GLU A 224 6.24 -6.07 6.57
C GLU A 224 5.87 -6.01 5.08
N THR A 225 6.86 -5.99 4.17
CA THR A 225 6.64 -5.99 2.71
C THR A 225 6.02 -7.29 2.22
N GLY A 226 6.48 -8.44 2.73
CA GLY A 226 5.92 -9.76 2.43
C GLY A 226 4.47 -9.89 2.89
N LEU A 227 4.17 -9.45 4.12
CA LEU A 227 2.81 -9.45 4.66
C LEU A 227 1.89 -8.50 3.89
N LEU A 228 2.35 -7.29 3.54
CA LEU A 228 1.57 -6.38 2.68
C LEU A 228 1.29 -7.00 1.30
N SER A 229 2.29 -7.65 0.70
CA SER A 229 2.13 -8.36 -0.58
C SER A 229 1.10 -9.48 -0.47
N ALA A 230 1.13 -10.26 0.62
CA ALA A 230 0.16 -11.32 0.88
C ALA A 230 -1.26 -10.76 1.10
N ILE A 231 -1.40 -9.63 1.80
CA ILE A 231 -2.69 -8.96 2.01
C ILE A 231 -3.25 -8.41 0.69
N CYS A 232 -2.40 -7.86 -0.20
CA CYS A 232 -2.83 -7.42 -1.53
C CYS A 232 -3.32 -8.59 -2.40
N LEU A 233 -2.65 -9.74 -2.31
CA LEU A 233 -2.97 -10.96 -3.04
C LEU A 233 -4.26 -11.61 -2.55
N ILE A 234 -4.34 -11.91 -1.25
CA ILE A 234 -5.47 -12.61 -0.64
C ILE A 234 -6.53 -11.57 -0.29
N CYS A 235 -7.41 -11.21 -1.22
CA CYS A 235 -8.43 -10.19 -1.00
C CYS A 235 -9.81 -10.71 -1.39
N GLY A 236 -10.75 -10.74 -0.44
CA GLY A 236 -12.12 -11.24 -0.66
C GLY A 236 -13.00 -10.35 -1.53
N ASP A 237 -12.60 -9.08 -1.74
CA ASP A 237 -13.37 -8.09 -2.49
C ASP A 237 -13.20 -8.22 -4.02
N ARG A 238 -12.47 -9.24 -4.51
CA ARG A 238 -12.27 -9.41 -5.96
C ARG A 238 -13.57 -9.90 -6.61
N MET A 239 -13.88 -9.31 -7.76
CA MET A 239 -15.00 -9.78 -8.59
C MET A 239 -14.71 -11.20 -9.08
N GLU A 240 -15.75 -11.99 -9.34
CA GLU A 240 -15.66 -13.35 -9.93
C GLU A 240 -15.07 -14.44 -9.02
N LEU A 241 -14.86 -14.18 -7.73
CA LEU A 241 -14.51 -15.24 -6.78
C LEU A 241 -15.67 -16.22 -6.57
N GLU A 242 -15.36 -17.52 -6.64
CA GLU A 242 -16.26 -18.62 -6.30
C GLU A 242 -16.48 -18.68 -4.78
N GLN A 243 -15.42 -18.48 -3.99
CA GLN A 243 -15.45 -18.61 -2.52
C GLN A 243 -14.93 -17.36 -1.79
N PRO A 244 -15.54 -16.16 -1.96
CA PRO A 244 -15.03 -14.91 -1.37
C PRO A 244 -14.88 -14.96 0.15
N ARG A 245 -15.84 -15.58 0.86
CA ARG A 245 -15.77 -15.77 2.32
C ARG A 245 -14.64 -16.68 2.78
N HIS A 246 -14.17 -17.59 1.92
CA HIS A 246 -13.01 -18.42 2.25
C HIS A 246 -11.72 -17.61 2.13
N VAL A 247 -11.62 -16.79 1.09
CA VAL A 247 -10.51 -15.85 0.88
C VAL A 247 -10.42 -14.82 2.01
N GLU A 248 -11.54 -14.24 2.46
CA GLU A 248 -11.57 -13.31 3.60
C GLU A 248 -11.00 -13.96 4.88
N ARG A 249 -11.46 -15.17 5.21
CA ARG A 249 -10.94 -15.94 6.36
C ARG A 249 -9.46 -16.26 6.24
N LEU A 250 -8.94 -16.40 5.02
CA LEU A 250 -7.51 -16.59 4.77
C LEU A 250 -6.71 -15.29 4.92
N GLN A 251 -7.33 -14.14 4.66
CA GLN A 251 -6.71 -12.82 4.80
C GLN A 251 -6.63 -12.35 6.27
N GLU A 252 -7.64 -12.64 7.09
CA GLU A 252 -7.72 -12.25 8.51
C GLU A 252 -6.43 -12.52 9.32
N PRO A 253 -5.84 -13.73 9.30
CA PRO A 253 -4.62 -13.99 10.06
C PRO A 253 -3.40 -13.25 9.50
N LEU A 254 -3.37 -12.87 8.21
CA LEU A 254 -2.30 -12.05 7.63
C LEU A 254 -2.37 -10.59 8.14
N LEU A 255 -3.58 -10.03 8.23
CA LEU A 255 -3.80 -8.70 8.80
C LEU A 255 -3.40 -8.66 10.27
N GLU A 256 -3.78 -9.68 11.03
CA GLU A 256 -3.40 -9.80 12.45
C GLU A 256 -1.88 -9.99 12.61
N ALA A 257 -1.25 -10.81 11.76
CA ALA A 257 0.19 -10.99 11.73
C ALA A 257 0.94 -9.67 11.50
N LEU A 258 0.52 -8.88 10.52
CA LEU A 258 1.10 -7.56 10.25
C LEU A 258 0.89 -6.59 11.41
N ARG A 259 -0.30 -6.59 12.03
CA ARG A 259 -0.61 -5.74 13.19
C ARG A 259 0.31 -6.03 14.37
N VAL A 260 0.43 -7.31 14.75
CA VAL A 260 1.25 -7.73 15.89
C VAL A 260 2.73 -7.52 15.60
N TYR A 261 3.20 -7.91 14.41
CA TYR A 261 4.61 -7.72 14.01
C TYR A 261 5.03 -6.24 14.05
N ALA A 262 4.23 -5.36 13.46
CA ALA A 262 4.52 -3.93 13.42
C ALA A 262 4.53 -3.29 14.82
N ARG A 263 3.61 -3.70 15.69
CA ARG A 263 3.56 -3.22 17.09
C ARG A 263 4.77 -3.67 17.88
N ARG A 264 5.19 -4.93 17.76
CA ARG A 264 6.39 -5.46 18.42
C ARG A 264 7.66 -4.76 17.96
N ARG A 265 7.81 -4.55 16.65
CA ARG A 265 8.99 -3.89 16.07
C ARG A 265 9.07 -2.41 16.48
N ARG A 266 7.93 -1.72 16.60
CA ARG A 266 7.87 -0.29 16.94
C ARG A 266 6.74 0.00 17.95
N PRO A 267 6.90 -0.35 19.25
CA PRO A 267 5.83 -0.23 20.25
C PRO A 267 5.34 1.21 20.47
N ARG A 268 6.23 2.20 20.27
CA ARG A 268 5.93 3.63 20.42
C ARG A 268 5.19 4.25 19.22
N GLN A 269 4.91 3.48 18.17
CA GLN A 269 4.26 3.98 16.95
C GLN A 269 3.09 3.09 16.50
N PRO A 270 2.01 2.97 17.30
CA PRO A 270 0.87 2.09 17.01
C PRO A 270 0.13 2.46 15.70
N GLN A 271 0.24 3.71 15.25
CA GLN A 271 -0.32 4.20 14.00
C GLN A 271 0.37 3.66 12.73
N ARG A 272 1.47 2.90 12.85
CA ARG A 272 2.18 2.34 11.69
C ARG A 272 1.34 1.32 10.93
N PHE A 273 0.69 0.38 11.63
CA PHE A 273 -0.19 -0.61 11.02
C PHE A 273 -1.26 0.01 10.11
N PRO A 274 -2.12 0.92 10.59
CA PRO A 274 -3.12 1.53 9.72
C PRO A 274 -2.49 2.38 8.60
N ARG A 275 -1.34 3.04 8.84
CA ARG A 275 -0.63 3.77 7.78
C ARG A 275 -0.11 2.87 6.67
N MET A 276 0.37 1.67 6.99
CA MET A 276 0.78 0.67 6.01
C MET A 276 -0.40 0.18 5.18
N LEU A 277 -1.55 -0.09 5.82
CA LEU A 277 -2.76 -0.49 5.09
C LEU A 277 -3.27 0.61 4.14
N LEU A 278 -3.20 1.89 4.53
CA LEU A 278 -3.57 3.00 3.65
C LEU A 278 -2.68 3.07 2.40
N LYS A 279 -1.43 2.60 2.47
CA LYS A 279 -0.57 2.53 1.28
C LYS A 279 -1.06 1.53 0.25
N ILE A 280 -1.83 0.50 0.65
CA ILE A 280 -2.49 -0.40 -0.30
C ILE A 280 -3.54 0.36 -1.13
N THR A 281 -4.27 1.30 -0.51
CA THR A 281 -5.24 2.13 -1.24
C THR A 281 -4.55 3.04 -2.26
N ASP A 282 -3.46 3.70 -1.86
CA ASP A 282 -2.66 4.52 -2.77
C ASP A 282 -2.10 3.69 -3.93
N LEU A 283 -1.59 2.49 -3.62
CA LEU A 283 -1.03 1.53 -4.57
C LEU A 283 -2.07 1.09 -5.62
N ARG A 284 -3.29 0.75 -5.18
CA ARG A 284 -4.40 0.40 -6.09
C ARG A 284 -4.69 1.53 -7.07
N GLY A 285 -4.67 2.80 -6.61
CA GLY A 285 -4.86 3.95 -7.48
C GLY A 285 -3.75 4.16 -8.52
N ILE A 286 -2.53 3.68 -8.24
CA ILE A 286 -1.42 3.68 -9.20
C ILE A 286 -1.59 2.53 -10.19
N SER A 287 -1.94 1.34 -9.70
CA SER A 287 -2.18 0.15 -10.52
C SER A 287 -3.33 0.36 -11.50
N THR A 288 -4.45 0.95 -11.08
CA THR A 288 -5.58 1.24 -11.99
C THR A 288 -5.18 2.17 -13.13
N LYS A 289 -4.37 3.21 -12.85
CA LYS A 289 -3.82 4.08 -13.90
C LYS A 289 -2.84 3.35 -14.82
N GLY A 290 -2.17 2.32 -14.31
CA GLY A 290 -1.33 1.44 -15.12
C GLY A 290 -2.11 0.45 -15.98
N GLU A 291 -3.36 0.18 -15.62
CA GLU A 291 -4.31 -0.67 -16.35
C GLU A 291 -5.16 0.12 -17.36
N GLU A 292 -5.25 1.44 -17.24
CA GLU A 292 -5.96 2.28 -18.21
C GLU A 292 -5.23 2.32 -19.57
N PRO A 293 -5.94 2.16 -20.69
CA PRO A 293 -5.37 2.45 -22.00
C PRO A 293 -5.06 3.97 -22.09
N PRO A 294 -3.98 4.36 -22.78
CA PRO A 294 -3.65 5.77 -22.93
C PRO A 294 -4.76 6.53 -23.68
N ASP A 295 -4.97 7.77 -23.26
CA ASP A 295 -6.02 8.64 -23.78
C ASP A 295 -5.86 8.81 -25.31
N PRO A 296 -6.89 8.52 -26.13
CA PRO A 296 -6.81 8.63 -27.60
C PRO A 296 -6.49 10.03 -28.12
N TRP A 297 -6.62 11.06 -27.26
CA TRP A 297 -6.56 12.48 -27.61
C TRP A 297 -5.33 13.21 -27.06
N GLU A 298 -4.33 12.50 -26.51
CA GLU A 298 -3.06 13.16 -26.18
C GLU A 298 -2.44 13.75 -27.46
N PRO A 299 -2.29 15.08 -27.58
CA PRO A 299 -1.74 15.68 -28.78
C PRO A 299 -0.29 15.25 -28.93
N SER A 300 -0.02 14.47 -29.98
CA SER A 300 1.33 14.16 -30.44
C SER A 300 2.07 15.46 -30.68
N LYS A 301 3.01 15.81 -29.78
CA LYS A 301 3.96 16.88 -30.06
C LYS A 301 4.69 16.51 -31.35
N PRO A 302 4.81 17.42 -32.34
CA PRO A 302 5.43 17.10 -33.60
C PRO A 302 6.94 16.89 -33.39
N GLN A 303 7.38 15.63 -33.35
CA GLN A 303 8.79 15.29 -33.55
C GLN A 303 9.07 15.26 -35.04
N GLN A 304 10.07 16.04 -35.45
CA GLN A 304 10.54 16.13 -36.83
C GLN A 304 11.00 14.75 -37.34
N SER A 305 10.33 14.29 -38.39
CA SER A 305 10.73 13.37 -39.46
C SER A 305 12.03 12.56 -39.31
N HIS A 306 11.93 11.23 -39.20
CA HIS A 306 12.11 10.27 -40.32
C HIS A 306 12.08 8.81 -39.78
N GLN A 307 11.34 7.95 -40.49
CA GLN A 307 11.44 6.46 -40.50
C GLN A 307 11.24 5.70 -39.17
N ASP A 308 10.02 5.19 -38.92
CA ASP A 308 9.67 3.79 -39.22
C ASP A 308 8.22 3.49 -38.80
N SER A 309 7.39 3.08 -39.75
CA SER A 309 6.00 2.67 -39.52
C SER A 309 5.97 1.27 -38.93
N ARG A 310 6.35 1.13 -37.65
CA ARG A 310 6.18 -0.09 -36.86
C ARG A 310 6.34 0.11 -35.33
N THR A 311 6.12 1.33 -34.82
CA THR A 311 6.14 1.59 -33.37
C THR A 311 4.81 1.13 -32.74
N PRO A 312 4.82 0.16 -31.78
CA PRO A 312 3.62 -0.20 -31.05
C PRO A 312 3.12 1.02 -30.26
N LYS A 313 1.84 1.36 -30.42
CA LYS A 313 1.19 2.37 -29.57
C LYS A 313 1.07 1.80 -28.16
N HIS A 314 1.98 2.23 -27.28
CA HIS A 314 1.95 2.14 -25.81
C HIS A 314 1.55 0.79 -25.17
N PRO A 315 2.50 0.03 -24.60
CA PRO A 315 2.29 -1.39 -24.29
C PRO A 315 1.81 -1.74 -22.86
N TYR A 316 1.69 -0.81 -21.91
CA TYR A 316 1.72 -1.18 -20.49
C TYR A 316 0.51 -1.96 -19.97
N SER A 317 -0.69 -1.42 -20.13
CA SER A 317 -1.92 -2.00 -19.56
C SER A 317 -2.32 -3.31 -20.22
N PHE A 318 -2.31 -3.34 -21.55
CA PHE A 318 -2.74 -4.49 -22.31
C PHE A 318 -1.71 -5.62 -22.27
N TRP A 319 -0.40 -5.32 -22.29
CA TRP A 319 0.63 -6.36 -22.29
C TRP A 319 0.78 -7.02 -20.92
N LEU A 320 0.82 -6.28 -19.80
CA LEU A 320 0.96 -6.94 -18.49
C LEU A 320 -0.26 -7.82 -18.18
N CYS A 321 -1.47 -7.36 -18.48
CA CYS A 321 -2.70 -8.12 -18.24
C CYS A 321 -2.85 -9.31 -19.21
N SER A 322 -2.45 -9.14 -20.48
CA SER A 322 -2.44 -10.23 -21.49
C SER A 322 -1.32 -11.25 -21.24
N ARG A 323 -0.14 -10.80 -20.76
CA ARG A 323 0.98 -11.67 -20.38
C ARG A 323 0.68 -12.38 -19.07
N LEU A 324 0.08 -11.71 -18.08
CA LEU A 324 -0.45 -12.36 -16.89
C LEU A 324 -1.48 -13.43 -17.27
N SER A 325 -2.42 -13.10 -18.16
CA SER A 325 -3.40 -14.07 -18.63
C SER A 325 -2.75 -15.24 -19.38
N GLY A 326 -1.75 -14.99 -20.24
CA GLY A 326 -1.05 -16.04 -20.99
C GLY A 326 -0.10 -16.90 -20.14
N GLU A 327 0.66 -16.32 -19.21
CA GLU A 327 1.52 -17.06 -18.28
C GLU A 327 0.66 -17.86 -17.29
N ILE A 328 -0.43 -17.27 -16.77
CA ILE A 328 -1.36 -17.96 -15.86
C ILE A 328 -2.12 -19.10 -16.58
N GLN A 329 -2.55 -18.90 -17.84
CA GLN A 329 -3.11 -19.99 -18.67
C GLN A 329 -2.07 -21.06 -19.03
N GLY A 330 -0.81 -20.67 -19.21
CA GLY A 330 0.31 -21.59 -19.35
C GLY A 330 0.50 -22.48 -18.10
N PHE A 331 0.22 -21.94 -16.91
CA PHE A 331 0.20 -22.73 -15.66
C PHE A 331 -0.99 -23.69 -15.57
N GLU A 332 -2.20 -23.32 -16.03
CA GLU A 332 -3.33 -24.27 -16.15
C GLU A 332 -2.96 -25.46 -17.04
N SER A 333 -2.23 -25.20 -18.13
CA SER A 333 -1.79 -26.23 -19.08
C SER A 333 -0.62 -27.06 -18.53
N ALA A 334 0.28 -26.47 -17.75
CA ALA A 334 1.41 -27.16 -17.13
C ALA A 334 1.00 -28.00 -15.90
N GLU A 335 0.03 -27.56 -15.10
CA GLU A 335 -0.51 -28.33 -13.97
C GLU A 335 -1.50 -29.43 -14.43
N ALA A 336 -2.15 -29.27 -15.59
CA ALA A 336 -2.83 -30.38 -16.26
C ALA A 336 -1.87 -31.50 -16.69
N PHE A 337 -0.56 -31.20 -16.86
CA PHE A 337 0.50 -32.19 -17.14
C PHE A 337 1.30 -32.61 -15.89
N ALA A 338 1.34 -31.77 -14.86
CA ALA A 338 2.01 -32.02 -13.59
C ALA A 338 0.98 -32.33 -12.49
N GLY A 339 0.19 -33.38 -12.70
CA GLY A 339 -0.45 -34.03 -11.57
C GLY A 339 0.60 -34.75 -10.73
N PHE A 340 1.15 -34.10 -9.70
CA PHE A 340 1.80 -34.71 -8.52
C PHE A 340 1.98 -33.70 -7.38
#